data_AF-A0A310S9K5-F1
#
_entry.id   AF-A0A310S9K5-F1
#
_cell.length_a   1.000
_cell.length_b   1.000
_cell.length_c   1.000
_cell.angle_alpha   90.00
_cell.angle_beta   90.00
_cell.angle_gamma   90.00
#
_symmetry.space_group_name_H-M   'P 1'
#
loop_
_entity.id
_entity.type
_entity.pdbx_description
1 polymer ?
#
loop_
_entity_poly.entity_id
_entity_poly.type
_entity_poly.pdbx_seq_one_letter_code
_entity_poly.pdbx_strand_id
1 'polypeptide(L)'
;AQYYFVLILNTYASLNIACVVLVITLTLVGLLIHLNAQVKHLKKKLLDIFINNSDQSKKSRNDVEEEIHLCVQYHNDIISHVGEIFRCFGVLLVVHVTLTPFVFGVLGYRIVSVENFTDK
;
A
#
# COMPACT_ATOMS: atom_id res chain seq x y z
N ALA A 1 -37.53 -18.53 15.81
CA ALA A 1 -36.49 -18.00 16.71
C ALA A 1 -35.07 -18.40 16.27
N GLN A 2 -34.77 -19.69 16.05
CA GLN A 2 -33.42 -20.16 15.66
C GLN A 2 -32.87 -19.53 14.36
N TYR A 3 -33.70 -19.34 13.33
CA TYR A 3 -33.27 -18.70 12.07
C TYR A 3 -32.79 -17.25 12.27
N TYR A 4 -33.50 -16.46 13.09
CA TYR A 4 -33.11 -15.08 13.39
C TYR A 4 -31.79 -15.01 14.16
N PHE A 5 -31.57 -15.94 15.08
CA PHE A 5 -30.31 -16.03 15.81
C PHE A 5 -29.13 -16.31 14.86
N VAL A 6 -29.29 -17.27 13.94
CA VAL A 6 -28.26 -17.58 12.92
C VAL A 6 -28.01 -16.39 12.00
N LEU A 7 -29.05 -15.68 11.57
CA LEU A 7 -28.93 -14.51 10.71
C LEU A 7 -28.15 -13.36 11.39
N ILE A 8 -28.44 -13.10 12.66
CA ILE A 8 -27.73 -12.08 13.46
C ILE A 8 -26.26 -12.46 13.62
N LEU A 9 -25.98 -13.72 13.97
CA LEU A 9 -24.62 -14.21 14.13
C LEU A 9 -23.81 -14.11 12.83
N ASN A 10 -24.41 -14.52 11.70
CA ASN A 10 -23.76 -14.45 10.40
C ASN A 10 -23.48 -13.01 9.96
N THR A 11 -24.44 -12.11 10.17
CA THR A 11 -24.28 -10.66 9.86
C THR A 11 -23.20 -10.03 10.73
N TYR A 12 -23.15 -10.38 12.01
CA TYR A 12 -22.11 -9.89 12.91
C TYR A 12 -20.73 -10.42 12.50
N ALA A 13 -20.62 -11.72 12.21
CA ALA A 13 -19.36 -12.33 11.77
C ALA A 13 -18.86 -11.70 10.46
N SER A 14 -19.74 -11.54 9.46
CA SER A 14 -19.37 -10.95 8.17
C SER A 14 -18.92 -9.49 8.30
N LEU A 15 -19.60 -8.70 9.14
CA LEU A 15 -19.21 -7.32 9.42
C LEU A 15 -17.82 -7.24 10.06
N ASN A 16 -17.54 -8.08 11.06
CA ASN A 16 -16.23 -8.09 11.72
C ASN A 16 -15.12 -8.48 10.75
N ILE A 17 -15.34 -9.52 9.94
CA ILE A 17 -14.37 -9.94 8.92
C ILE A 17 -14.11 -8.78 7.94
N ALA A 18 -15.16 -8.13 7.45
CA ALA A 18 -15.04 -6.99 6.54
C ALA A 18 -14.26 -5.82 7.18
N CYS A 19 -14.57 -5.47 8.43
CA CYS A 19 -13.86 -4.42 9.16
C CYS A 19 -12.37 -4.75 9.33
N VAL A 20 -12.03 -5.97 9.73
CA VAL A 20 -10.63 -6.39 9.91
C VAL A 20 -9.86 -6.30 8.60
N VAL A 21 -10.44 -6.82 7.51
CA VAL A 21 -9.82 -6.73 6.18
C VAL A 21 -9.63 -5.27 5.76
N LEU A 22 -10.62 -4.40 5.98
CA LEU A 22 -10.51 -2.97 5.68
C LEU A 22 -9.41 -2.27 6.49
N VAL A 23 -9.32 -2.53 7.80
CA VAL A 23 -8.30 -1.91 8.65
C VAL A 23 -6.89 -2.33 8.21
N ILE A 24 -6.69 -3.61 7.91
CA ILE A 24 -5.39 -4.13 7.49
C ILE A 24 -5.01 -3.55 6.12
N THR A 25 -5.94 -3.53 5.16
CA THR A 25 -5.67 -2.97 3.82
C THR A 25 -5.39 -1.47 3.85
N LEU A 26 -6.15 -0.70 4.64
CA LEU A 26 -5.91 0.72 4.84
C LEU A 26 -4.56 0.99 5.51
N THR A 27 -4.17 0.16 6.48
CA THR A 27 -2.86 0.24 7.13
C THR A 27 -1.74 0.04 6.10
N LEU A 28 -1.85 -0.98 5.25
CA LEU A 28 -0.89 -1.23 4.18
C LEU A 28 -0.82 -0.04 3.21
N VAL A 29 -1.97 0.48 2.77
CA VAL A 29 -2.02 1.66 1.89
C VAL A 29 -1.37 2.87 2.56
N GLY A 30 -1.64 3.11 3.84
CA GLY A 30 -1.01 4.17 4.62
C GLY A 30 0.52 4.04 4.65
N LEU A 31 1.04 2.85 4.92
CA LEU A 31 2.48 2.57 4.90
C LEU A 31 3.10 2.85 3.52
N LEU A 32 2.43 2.44 2.43
CA LEU A 32 2.88 2.71 1.07
C LEU A 32 2.86 4.21 0.73
N ILE A 33 1.89 4.97 1.23
CA ILE A 33 1.84 6.43 1.09
C ILE A 33 3.03 7.07 1.83
N HIS A 34 3.33 6.62 3.05
CA HIS A 34 4.48 7.09 3.82
C HIS A 34 5.80 6.79 3.10
N LEU A 35 5.97 5.58 2.58
CA LEU A 35 7.13 5.21 1.76
C LEU A 35 7.28 6.12 0.54
N ASN A 36 6.20 6.39 -0.19
CA ASN A 36 6.23 7.29 -1.34
C ASN A 36 6.64 8.72 -0.93
N ALA A 37 6.16 9.19 0.23
CA ALA A 37 6.56 10.49 0.76
C ALA A 37 8.06 10.52 1.12
N GLN A 38 8.60 9.46 1.74
CA GLN A 38 10.03 9.34 2.06
C GLN A 38 10.90 9.35 0.80
N VAL A 39 10.50 8.64 -0.27
CA VAL A 39 11.20 8.64 -1.56
C VAL A 39 11.15 10.03 -2.21
N LYS A 40 10.00 10.71 -2.18
CA LYS A 40 9.89 12.10 -2.68
C LYS A 40 10.79 13.05 -1.89
N HIS A 41 10.86 12.88 -0.57
CA HIS A 41 11.74 13.67 0.30
C HIS A 41 13.22 13.43 -0.05
N LEU A 42 13.64 12.17 -0.23
CA LEU A 42 14.98 11.82 -0.68
C LEU A 42 15.31 12.47 -2.03
N LYS A 43 14.40 12.39 -3.01
CA LYS A 43 14.58 13.04 -4.31
C LYS A 43 14.79 14.55 -4.16
N LYS A 44 13.97 15.21 -3.34
CA LYS A 44 14.09 16.65 -3.10
C LYS A 44 15.45 16.98 -2.48
N LYS A 45 15.85 16.26 -1.42
CA LYS A 45 17.14 16.47 -0.75
C LYS A 45 18.32 16.27 -1.71
N LEU A 46 18.24 15.27 -2.59
CA LEU A 46 19.26 15.02 -3.60
C LEU A 46 19.34 16.18 -4.62
N LEU A 47 18.21 16.67 -5.12
CA LEU A 47 18.18 17.86 -5.99
C LEU A 47 18.74 19.10 -5.30
N ASP A 48 18.38 19.32 -4.03
CA ASP A 48 18.87 20.45 -3.25
C ASP A 48 20.40 20.39 -3.09
N ILE A 49 20.99 19.20 -2.91
CA ILE A 49 22.46 19.02 -2.89
C ILE A 49 23.07 19.38 -4.25
N PHE A 50 22.50 18.90 -5.36
CA PHE A 50 23.05 19.15 -6.70
C PHE A 50 22.91 20.62 -7.15
N ILE A 51 21.78 21.26 -6.88
CA ILE A 51 21.51 22.67 -7.24
C ILE A 51 22.36 23.61 -6.37
N ASN A 52 22.43 23.38 -5.06
CA ASN A 52 23.24 24.24 -4.18
C ASN A 52 24.75 24.12 -4.45
N ASN A 53 25.20 23.01 -5.04
CA ASN A 53 26.58 22.84 -5.46
C ASN A 53 26.92 23.54 -6.79
N SER A 54 25.93 23.89 -7.63
CA SER A 54 26.19 24.59 -8.89
C SER A 54 26.35 26.11 -8.73
N ASP A 55 25.81 26.72 -7.67
CA ASP A 55 25.70 28.18 -7.48
C ASP A 55 26.81 28.86 -6.63
N GLN A 56 28.00 28.27 -6.54
CA GLN A 56 29.25 28.84 -5.96
C GLN A 56 29.52 28.68 -4.42
N SER A 57 30.76 28.22 -4.14
CA SER A 57 31.77 28.86 -3.25
C SER A 57 31.83 28.65 -1.72
N LYS A 58 30.96 27.89 -1.03
CA LYS A 58 31.10 27.78 0.46
C LYS A 58 31.04 26.40 1.12
N LYS A 59 30.67 25.32 0.43
CA LYS A 59 30.70 23.96 1.02
C LYS A 59 32.03 23.28 0.72
N SER A 60 32.65 22.71 1.76
CA SER A 60 33.81 21.85 1.59
C SER A 60 33.38 20.62 0.78
N ARG A 61 34.28 20.08 -0.05
CA ARG A 61 34.05 18.82 -0.77
C ARG A 61 33.64 17.69 0.19
N ASN A 62 34.15 17.73 1.43
CA ASN A 62 33.83 16.80 2.49
C ASN A 62 32.36 16.92 2.96
N ASP A 63 31.80 18.13 3.02
CA ASP A 63 30.41 18.35 3.47
C ASP A 63 29.42 17.78 2.46
N VAL A 64 29.74 17.89 1.17
CA VAL A 64 28.92 17.34 0.08
C VAL A 64 28.98 15.81 0.09
N GLU A 65 30.16 15.25 0.29
CA GLU A 65 30.35 13.80 0.39
C GLU A 65 29.58 13.21 1.57
N GLU A 66 29.60 13.88 2.74
CA GLU A 66 28.83 13.48 3.91
C GLU A 66 27.31 13.54 3.66
N GLU A 67 26.82 14.62 3.01
CA GLU A 67 25.40 14.74 2.68
C GLU A 67 24.92 13.67 1.68
N ILE A 68 25.75 13.34 0.69
CA ILE A 68 25.46 12.26 -0.26
C ILE A 68 25.47 10.91 0.49
N HIS A 69 26.46 10.67 1.35
CA HIS A 69 26.51 9.45 2.17
C HIS A 69 25.25 9.29 3.02
N LEU A 70 24.78 10.36 3.67
CA LEU A 70 23.53 10.34 4.43
C LEU A 70 22.30 10.06 3.55
N CYS A 71 22.25 10.60 2.33
CA CYS A 71 21.19 10.29 1.38
C CYS A 71 21.19 8.82 0.95
N VAL A 72 22.36 8.24 0.69
CA VAL A 72 22.51 6.81 0.35
C VAL A 72 22.11 5.93 1.53
N GLN A 73 22.53 6.28 2.74
CA GLN A 73 22.14 5.56 3.95
C GLN A 73 20.62 5.60 4.15
N TYR A 74 20.01 6.79 4.05
CA TYR A 74 18.56 6.94 4.14
C TYR A 74 17.82 6.16 3.05
N HIS A 75 18.37 6.09 1.83
CA HIS A 75 17.81 5.27 0.77
C HIS A 75 17.82 3.78 1.11
N ASN A 76 18.93 3.27 1.66
CA ASN A 76 19.03 1.88 2.11
C ASN A 76 18.05 1.58 3.24
N ASP A 77 17.83 2.52 4.16
CA ASP A 77 16.84 2.39 5.23
C ASP A 77 15.42 2.29 4.67
N ILE A 78 15.08 3.10 3.66
CA ILE A 78 13.79 3.00 2.95
C ILE A 78 13.66 1.60 2.32
N ILE A 79 14.69 1.11 1.61
CA ILE A 79 14.65 -0.23 0.98
C ILE A 79 14.43 -1.33 2.02
N SER A 80 15.14 -1.25 3.16
CA SER A 80 14.97 -2.20 4.26
C SER A 80 13.53 -2.18 4.79
N HIS A 81 13.00 -0.98 5.04
CA HIS A 81 11.63 -0.81 5.52
C HIS A 81 10.57 -1.33 4.52
N VAL A 82 10.77 -1.08 3.22
CA VAL A 82 9.95 -1.64 2.14
C VAL A 82 9.98 -3.17 2.20
N GLY A 83 11.17 -3.77 2.36
CA GLY A 83 11.33 -5.22 2.48
C GLY A 83 10.55 -5.80 3.66
N GLU A 84 10.56 -5.13 4.81
CA GLU A 84 9.77 -5.54 5.99
C GLU A 84 8.27 -5.46 5.74
N ILE A 85 7.77 -4.39 5.11
CA ILE A 85 6.36 -4.23 4.77
C ILE A 85 5.91 -5.35 3.82
N PHE A 86 6.66 -5.61 2.75
CA PHE A 86 6.32 -6.70 1.82
C PHE A 86 6.47 -8.08 2.44
N ARG A 87 7.36 -8.27 3.41
CA ARG A 87 7.43 -9.52 4.18
C ARG A 87 6.17 -9.74 5.04
N CYS A 88 5.68 -8.69 5.70
CA CYS A 88 4.50 -8.77 6.56
C CYS A 88 3.18 -8.88 5.77
N PHE A 89 3.05 -8.13 4.67
CA PHE A 89 1.80 -8.03 3.92
C PHE A 89 1.83 -8.73 2.55
N GLY A 90 2.93 -9.37 2.17
CA GLY A 90 3.11 -9.98 0.86
C GLY A 90 2.06 -11.04 0.53
N VAL A 91 1.79 -11.96 1.48
CA VAL A 91 0.73 -12.97 1.31
C VAL A 91 -0.64 -12.32 1.17
N LEU A 92 -0.93 -11.29 1.96
CA LEU A 92 -2.19 -10.56 1.89
C LEU A 92 -2.38 -9.89 0.53
N LEU A 93 -1.32 -9.28 -0.02
CA LEU A 93 -1.34 -8.69 -1.36
C LEU A 93 -1.62 -9.73 -2.44
N VAL A 94 -0.96 -10.89 -2.40
CA VAL A 94 -1.20 -11.99 -3.34
C VAL A 94 -2.64 -12.46 -3.27
N VAL A 95 -3.16 -12.67 -2.06
CA VAL A 95 -4.57 -13.07 -1.85
C VAL A 95 -5.51 -12.00 -2.39
N HIS A 96 -5.29 -10.71 -2.09
CA HIS A 96 -6.15 -9.66 -2.60
C HIS A 96 -6.13 -9.55 -4.13
N VAL A 97 -4.96 -9.64 -4.75
CA VAL A 97 -4.79 -9.52 -6.21
C VAL A 97 -5.41 -10.72 -6.94
N THR A 98 -5.45 -11.90 -6.32
CA THR A 98 -6.03 -13.11 -6.93
C THR A 98 -7.52 -13.28 -6.64
N LEU A 99 -7.95 -13.03 -5.40
CA LEU A 99 -9.34 -13.22 -4.98
C LEU A 99 -10.26 -12.13 -5.51
N THR A 100 -9.80 -10.89 -5.58
CA THR A 100 -10.64 -9.76 -6.02
C THR A 100 -11.14 -9.94 -7.45
N PRO A 101 -10.29 -10.24 -8.47
CA PRO A 101 -10.75 -10.51 -9.83
C PRO A 101 -11.65 -11.74 -9.92
N PHE A 102 -11.38 -12.79 -9.14
CA PHE A 102 -12.26 -13.96 -9.09
C PHE A 102 -13.66 -13.60 -8.62
N VAL A 103 -13.78 -12.83 -7.53
CA VAL A 103 -15.06 -12.33 -7.03
C VAL A 103 -15.75 -11.44 -8.07
N PHE A 104 -15.03 -10.53 -8.72
CA PHE A 104 -15.58 -9.72 -9.81
C PHE A 104 -16.06 -10.57 -10.99
N GLY A 105 -15.37 -11.65 -11.35
CA GLY A 105 -15.79 -12.57 -12.40
C GLY A 105 -17.11 -13.28 -12.06
N VAL A 106 -17.24 -13.78 -10.83
CA VAL A 106 -18.49 -14.41 -10.35
C VAL A 106 -19.63 -13.39 -10.30
N LEU A 107 -19.38 -12.17 -9.80
CA LEU A 107 -20.38 -11.11 -9.77
C LEU A 107 -20.82 -10.71 -11.19
N GLY A 108 -19.88 -10.54 -12.11
CA GLY A 108 -20.18 -10.23 -13.51
C GLY A 108 -21.03 -11.31 -14.17
N TYR A 109 -20.70 -12.58 -13.97
CA TYR A 109 -21.51 -13.70 -14.45
C TYR A 109 -22.94 -13.68 -13.87
N ARG A 110 -23.08 -13.42 -12.57
CA ARG A 110 -24.39 -13.32 -11.91
C ARG A 110 -25.23 -12.18 -12.48
N ILE A 111 -24.64 -11.00 -12.68
CA ILE A 111 -25.34 -9.84 -13.24
C ILE A 111 -25.88 -10.16 -14.63
N VAL A 112 -25.02 -10.64 -15.54
CA VAL A 112 -25.41 -11.00 -16.91
C VAL A 112 -26.46 -12.12 -16.92
N SER A 113 -26.32 -13.11 -16.04
CA SER A 113 -27.29 -14.19 -15.95
C SER A 113 -28.67 -13.68 -15.52
N VAL A 114 -28.75 -12.80 -14.51
CA VAL A 114 -30.02 -12.24 -14.03
C VAL A 114 -30.66 -11.37 -15.11
N GLU A 115 -29.89 -10.55 -15.81
CA GLU A 115 -30.37 -9.72 -16.93
C GLU A 115 -31.00 -10.60 -18.03
N ASN A 116 -30.31 -11.67 -18.46
CA ASN A 116 -30.81 -12.62 -19.45
C ASN A 116 -32.07 -13.40 -19.02
N PHE A 117 -32.32 -13.56 -17.71
CA PHE A 117 -33.55 -14.16 -17.20
C PHE A 117 -34.70 -13.16 -17.12
N THR A 118 -34.41 -11.86 -16.99
CA THR A 118 -35.42 -10.81 -16.83
C THR A 118 -35.93 -10.32 -18.19
N ASP A 119 -35.13 -10.46 -19.26
CA ASP A 119 -35.50 -10.16 -20.65
C ASP A 119 -36.37 -11.24 -21.34
N LYS A 120 -36.70 -12.34 -20.65
CA LYS A 120 -37.59 -13.40 -21.13
C LYS A 120 -38.94 -13.36 -20.43
#